data_AF-A0A3B9AJV4-F1
#
_entry.id   AF-A0A3B9AJV4-F1
#
_cell.length_a   1.000
_cell.length_b   1.000
_cell.length_c   1.000
_cell.angle_alpha   90.00
_cell.angle_beta   90.00
_cell.angle_gamma   90.00
#
_symmetry.space_group_name_H-M   'P 1'
#
loop_
_entity.id
_entity.type
_entity.pdbx_description
1 polymer ?
#
loop_
_entity_poly.entity_id
_entity_poly.type
_entity_poly.pdbx_seq_one_letter_code
_entity_poly.pdbx_strand_id
1 'polypeptide(L)' 'MEKEKILDALKNVRDPQTGRDIVSAGMVQDLEIQGNNINFKLAIPNLQMAGKAELNFACIGAIAEVFP' A
#
# COMPACT_ATOMS: atom_id res chain seq x y z
N MET A 1 4.16 -1.77 16.39
CA MET A 1 5.50 -2.02 15.81
C MET A 1 5.44 -2.48 14.35
N GLU A 2 5.05 -3.72 14.01
CA GLU A 2 5.09 -4.18 12.60
C GLU A 2 4.10 -3.44 11.69
N LYS A 3 2.88 -3.19 12.19
CA LYS A 3 1.88 -2.39 11.47
C LYS A 3 2.35 -0.98 11.13
N GLU A 4 3.04 -0.32 12.06
CA GLU A 4 3.59 1.02 11.84
C GLU A 4 4.71 1.00 10.80
N LYS A 5 5.60 0.00 10.84
CA LYS A 5 6.64 -0.16 9.81
C LYS A 5 6.04 -0.36 8.41
N ILE A 6 5.00 -1.18 8.31
CA ILE A 6 4.31 -1.39 7.03
C ILE A 6 3.62 -0.11 6.57
N LEU A 7 2.94 0.61 7.46
CA LEU A 7 2.33 1.90 7.12
C LEU A 7 3.38 2.93 6.68
N ASP A 8 4.54 2.97 7.33
CA ASP A 8 5.63 3.88 6.96
C ASP A 8 6.24 3.51 5.60
N ALA A 9 6.38 2.22 5.31
CA ALA A 9 6.81 1.74 4.00
C ALA A 9 5.79 2.09 2.89
N LEU A 10 4.51 1.81 3.15
CA LEU A 10 3.42 2.16 2.23
C LEU A 10 3.32 3.68 2.02
N LYS A 11 3.78 4.49 2.97
CA LYS A 11 3.80 5.95 2.86
C LYS A 11 4.69 6.47 1.72
N ASN A 12 5.69 5.68 1.33
CA ASN A 12 6.59 5.99 0.22
C ASN A 12 5.96 5.67 -1.14
N VAL A 13 4.88 4.90 -1.17
CA VAL A 13 4.15 4.56 -2.39
C VAL A 13 3.27 5.74 -2.79
N ARG A 14 3.48 6.23 -4.01
CA ARG A 14 2.71 7.34 -4.57
C ARG A 14 1.69 6.85 -5.58
N ASP A 15 0.49 7.39 -5.47
CA ASP A 15 -0.57 7.20 -6.45
C ASP A 15 -0.15 7.81 -7.80
N PRO A 16 -0.13 7.03 -8.90
CA PRO A 16 0.34 7.51 -10.21
C PRO A 16 -0.58 8.55 -10.84
N GLN A 17 -1.83 8.68 -10.37
CA GLN A 17 -2.78 9.65 -10.92
C GLN A 17 -2.67 11.02 -10.25
N THR A 18 -2.57 11.03 -8.93
CA THR A 18 -2.58 12.26 -8.12
C THR A 18 -1.21 12.64 -7.60
N GLY A 19 -0.24 11.73 -7.64
CA GLY A 19 1.11 11.89 -7.07
C GLY A 19 1.13 11.95 -5.54
N ARG A 20 0.00 11.68 -4.87
CA ARG A 20 -0.12 11.70 -3.41
C ARG A 20 0.28 10.35 -2.81
N ASP A 21 0.76 10.40 -1.58
CA ASP A 21 0.97 9.22 -0.77
C ASP A 21 -0.36 8.49 -0.53
N ILE A 22 -0.38 7.18 -0.78
CA ILE A 22 -1.57 6.33 -0.64
C ILE A 22 -2.07 6.22 0.81
N VAL A 23 -1.18 6.37 1.80
CA VAL A 23 -1.55 6.33 3.23
C VAL A 23 -2.23 7.64 3.62
N SER A 24 -1.63 8.78 3.28
CA SER A 24 -2.20 10.11 3.51
C SER A 24 -3.48 10.33 2.70
N ALA A 25 -3.61 9.70 1.53
CA ALA A 25 -4.82 9.71 0.72
C ALA A 25 -5.94 8.81 1.29
N GLY A 26 -5.69 8.05 2.36
CA GLY A 26 -6.68 7.15 2.96
C GLY A 26 -7.03 5.94 2.09
N MET A 27 -6.13 5.58 1.15
CA MET A 27 -6.34 4.45 0.24
C MET A 27 -6.05 3.11 0.93
N VAL A 28 -5.20 3.07 1.95
CA VAL A 28 -4.91 1.83 2.67
C VAL A 28 -5.95 1.60 3.77
N GLN A 29 -6.71 0.52 3.67
CA GLN A 29 -7.75 0.14 4.62
C GLN A 29 -7.59 -1.32 5.07
N ASP A 30 -8.15 -1.66 6.23
CA ASP A 30 -8.17 -3.03 6.76
C ASP A 30 -6.79 -3.73 6.77
N LEU A 31 -5.73 -3.00 7.14
CA LEU A 31 -4.39 -3.59 7.28
C LEU A 31 -4.35 -4.55 8.48
N GLU A 32 -4.18 -5.83 8.16
CA GLU A 32 -4.05 -6.97 9.07
C GLU A 32 -2.77 -7.74 8.78
N ILE A 33 -2.11 -8.20 9.84
CA ILE A 33 -0.88 -8.98 9.76
C ILE A 33 -1.15 -10.31 10.45
N GLN A 34 -1.05 -11.41 9.71
CA GLN A 34 -1.27 -12.78 10.18
C GLN A 34 0.02 -13.59 10.01
N GLY A 35 0.85 -13.62 11.05
CA GLY A 35 2.17 -14.26 10.99
C GLY A 35 3.06 -13.58 9.93
N ASN A 36 3.39 -14.31 8.88
CA ASN A 36 4.18 -13.80 7.74
C ASN A 36 3.32 -13.25 6.60
N ASN A 37 2.00 -13.24 6.74
CA ASN A 37 1.09 -12.74 5.70
C ASN A 37 0.60 -11.35 6.05
N ILE A 38 0.73 -10.43 5.10
CA ILE A 38 0.26 -9.06 5.21
C ILE A 38 -0.93 -8.90 4.28
N ASN A 39 -2.08 -8.54 4.84
CA ASN A 39 -3.32 -8.41 4.10
C ASN A 39 -3.91 -7.03 4.33
N PHE A 40 -4.22 -6.31 3.25
CA PHE A 40 -4.86 -5.00 3.32
C PHE A 40 -5.69 -4.75 2.07
N LYS A 41 -6.59 -3.77 2.15
CA LYS A 41 -7.41 -3.33 1.03
C LYS A 41 -6.91 -1.98 0.52
N LEU A 42 -6.82 -1.86 -0.79
CA LEU A 42 -6.56 -0.60 -1.46
C LEU A 42 -7.90 -0.02 -1.94
N ALA A 43 -8.37 1.04 -1.26
CA ALA A 43 -9.52 1.82 -1.65
C ALA A 43 -9.15 2.70 -2.85
N ILE A 44 -9.49 2.21 -4.04
CA ILE A 44 -9.36 2.92 -5.30
C ILE A 44 -10.74 3.39 -5.78
N PRO A 45 -10.82 4.55 -6.46
CA PRO A 45 -12.10 5.13 -6.86
C PRO A 45 -12.84 4.31 -7.93
N ASN A 46 -12.11 3.55 -8.76
CA ASN A 46 -12.69 2.68 -9.78
C ASN A 46 -11.81 1.44 -10.01
N LEU A 47 -12.43 0.29 -10.34
CA LEU A 47 -11.73 -0.97 -10.62
C LEU A 47 -10.82 -0.90 -11.85
N GLN A 48 -11.15 -0.05 -12.82
CA GLN A 48 -10.42 0.16 -14.07
C GLN A 48 -9.39 1.30 -13.98
N MET A 49 -8.97 1.68 -12.76
CA MET A 49 -7.95 2.71 -12.57
C MET A 49 -6.66 2.38 -13.33
N ALA A 50 -6.29 3.25 -14.26
CA ALA A 50 -4.97 3.20 -14.90
C ALA A 50 -3.89 3.37 -13.83
N GLY A 51 -2.90 2.48 -13.82
CA GLY A 51 -1.87 2.43 -12.78
C GLY A 51 -2.17 1.53 -11.58
N LYS A 52 -3.30 0.80 -11.57
CA LYS A 52 -3.60 -0.18 -10.50
C LYS A 52 -2.51 -1.24 -10.34
N ALA A 53 -2.00 -1.79 -11.45
CA ALA A 53 -0.95 -2.79 -11.43
C ALA A 53 0.35 -2.22 -10.84
N GLU A 54 0.73 -1.01 -11.28
CA GLU A 54 1.91 -0.28 -10.78
C GLU A 54 1.81 -0.03 -9.27
N LEU A 55 0.65 0.43 -8.79
CA LEU A 55 0.38 0.57 -7.36
C LEU A 55 0.58 -0.73 -6.60
N ASN A 56 0.07 -1.83 -7.15
CA ASN A 56 0.19 -3.15 -6.51
C ASN A 56 1.65 -3.58 -6.40
N PHE A 57 2.44 -3.42 -7.47
CA PHE A 57 3.87 -3.72 -7.45
C PHE A 57 4.65 -2.80 -6.51
N ALA A 58 4.32 -1.50 -6.48
CA ALA A 58 4.95 -0.54 -5.57
C ALA A 58 4.68 -0.89 -4.10
N CYS A 59 3.46 -1.31 -3.75
CA CYS A 59 3.13 -1.77 -2.41
C CYS A 59 3.93 -3.02 -2.02
N ILE A 60 4.00 -4.01 -2.93
CA ILE A 60 4.75 -5.24 -2.69
C ILE A 60 6.24 -4.93 -2.48
N GLY A 61 6.82 -4.07 -3.33
CA GLY A 61 8.21 -3.65 -3.22
C GLY A 61 8.50 -2.95 -1.89
N ALA A 62 7.70 -1.94 -1.55
CA ALA A 62 7.87 -1.20 -0.30
C ALA A 62 7.77 -2.11 0.94
N ILE A 63 6.83 -3.05 0.95
CA ILE A 63 6.69 -4.01 2.05
C ILE A 63 7.88 -4.97 2.11
N ALA A 64 8.36 -5.48 0.97
CA ALA A 64 9.50 -6.40 0.92
C ALA A 64 10.82 -5.77 1.40
N GLU A 65 10.96 -4.44 1.37
CA GLU A 65 12.12 -3.74 1.92
C GLU A 65 12.13 -3.72 3.46
N VAL A 66 10.96 -3.79 4.10
CA VAL A 66 10.81 -3.67 5.56
C VAL A 66 10.46 -4.97 6.26
N PHE A 67 9.92 -5.94 5.51
CA PHE A 67 9.43 -7.23 6.02
C PHE A 67 10.07 -8.39 5.22
N PRO A 68 10.80 -9.31 5.87
CA PRO A 68 11.53 -10.40 5.22
C PRO A 68 10.66 -11.59 4.79
#